data_AF-A0A2E1AVT0-F1
#
_entry.id   AF-A0A2E1AVT0-F1
#
_cell.length_a   1.000
_cell.length_b   1.000
_cell.length_c   1.000
_cell.angle_alpha   90.00
_cell.angle_beta   90.00
_cell.angle_gamma   90.00
#
_symmetry.space_group_name_H-M   'P 1'
#
loop_
_entity.id
_entity.type
_entity.pdbx_description
1 polymer ?
#
loop_
_entity_poly.entity_id
_entity_poly.type
_entity_poly.pdbx_seq_one_letter_code
_entity_poly.pdbx_strand_id
1 'polypeptide(L)'
;MAEALGYSNHQVEEQSNYQGSCWYKVTHPGNFTVNYGISLEKWGDKNIVEDQIKSGLKNEMVDVSISKSGDTYIKRHPVQGFLLLLNTNYENPIKVSYSYLNTSGPKLTDSQKEEQKQNTYKIANYLIDHYKK
;
A
#
# COMPACT_ATOMS: atom_id res chain seq x y z
N MET A 1 5.46 9.78 -4.51
CA MET A 1 5.07 8.62 -5.33
C MET A 1 6.13 8.28 -6.37
N ALA A 2 6.50 9.19 -7.28
CA ALA A 2 7.56 8.96 -8.27
C ALA A 2 8.88 8.51 -7.62
N GLU A 3 9.32 9.22 -6.57
CA GLU A 3 10.51 8.85 -5.78
C GLU A 3 10.42 7.45 -5.17
N ALA A 4 9.30 7.13 -4.50
CA ALA A 4 9.07 5.82 -3.89
C ALA A 4 9.17 4.65 -4.88
N LEU A 5 8.86 4.89 -6.16
CA LEU A 5 8.92 3.90 -7.23
C LEU A 5 10.19 3.98 -8.07
N GLY A 6 11.02 5.01 -7.88
CA GLY A 6 12.16 5.29 -8.76
C GLY A 6 11.74 5.63 -10.20
N TYR A 7 10.55 6.20 -10.37
CA TYR A 7 9.98 6.55 -11.69
C TYR A 7 10.18 8.02 -12.01
N SER A 8 10.07 8.36 -13.29
CA SER A 8 10.05 9.76 -13.73
C SER A 8 8.72 10.43 -13.36
N ASN A 9 8.73 11.75 -13.17
CA ASN A 9 7.52 12.51 -12.85
C ASN A 9 6.43 12.39 -13.94
N HIS A 10 6.81 12.15 -15.20
CA HIS A 10 5.85 11.97 -16.29
C HIS A 10 5.04 10.67 -16.20
N GLN A 11 5.49 9.71 -15.40
CA GLN A 11 4.80 8.44 -15.18
C GLN A 11 3.82 8.49 -14.01
N VAL A 12 3.76 9.60 -13.28
CA VAL A 12 2.97 9.73 -12.06
C VAL A 12 2.12 10.99 -12.13
N GLU A 13 0.82 10.81 -12.05
CA GLU A 13 -0.17 11.88 -12.04
C GLU A 13 -0.89 11.88 -10.68
N GLU A 14 -0.73 12.94 -9.88
CA GLU A 14 -1.51 13.12 -8.66
C GLU A 14 -2.94 13.50 -9.04
N GLN A 15 -3.91 12.67 -8.66
CA GLN A 15 -5.33 12.87 -8.98
C GLN A 15 -6.03 13.68 -7.90
N SER A 16 -5.68 13.47 -6.63
CA SER A 16 -6.27 14.22 -5.51
C SER A 16 -5.45 14.09 -4.24
N ASN A 17 -5.59 15.08 -3.37
CA ASN A 17 -5.05 15.10 -2.02
C ASN A 17 -6.07 15.74 -1.07
N TYR A 18 -7.23 15.07 -0.90
CA TYR A 18 -8.36 15.61 -0.15
C TYR A 18 -8.55 14.83 1.15
N GLN A 19 -8.73 15.56 2.27
CA GLN A 19 -9.01 15.00 3.61
C GLN A 19 -8.05 13.88 4.05
N GLY A 20 -6.76 14.00 3.77
CA GLY A 20 -5.76 13.02 4.17
C GLY A 20 -5.79 11.72 3.35
N SER A 21 -6.45 11.74 2.19
CA SER A 21 -6.38 10.68 1.18
C SER A 21 -5.69 11.22 -0.07
N CYS A 22 -4.53 10.65 -0.40
CA CYS A 22 -3.78 10.96 -1.61
C CYS A 22 -4.02 9.88 -2.66
N TRP A 23 -4.39 10.28 -3.87
CA TRP A 23 -4.58 9.37 -5.00
C TRP A 23 -3.63 9.70 -6.14
N TYR A 24 -2.97 8.67 -6.67
CA TYR A 24 -2.01 8.78 -7.74
C TYR A 24 -2.34 7.78 -8.83
N LYS A 25 -2.31 8.23 -10.07
CA LYS A 25 -2.38 7.39 -11.26
C LYS A 25 -0.95 7.20 -11.78
N VAL A 26 -0.50 5.96 -11.90
CA VAL A 26 0.87 5.62 -12.23
C VAL A 26 0.93 4.75 -13.47
N THR A 27 1.66 5.18 -14.49
CA THR A 27 1.91 4.42 -15.72
C THR A 27 3.24 3.68 -15.62
N HIS A 28 3.16 2.35 -15.56
CA HIS A 28 4.29 1.45 -15.37
C HIS A 28 5.07 1.21 -16.68
N PRO A 29 6.35 0.78 -16.62
CA PRO A 29 7.16 0.46 -17.80
C PRO A 29 6.50 -0.55 -18.76
N GLY A 30 5.70 -1.49 -18.22
CA GLY A 30 4.88 -2.42 -19.01
C GLY A 30 3.63 -1.81 -19.67
N ASN A 31 3.56 -0.48 -19.76
CA ASN A 31 2.47 0.33 -20.33
C ASN A 31 1.06 -0.02 -19.78
N PHE A 32 0.98 -0.27 -18.47
CA PHE A 32 -0.29 -0.40 -17.76
C PHE A 32 -0.37 0.66 -16.67
N THR A 33 -1.60 1.10 -16.38
CA THR A 33 -1.83 2.17 -15.42
C THR A 33 -2.53 1.65 -14.17
N VAL A 34 -1.97 1.94 -13.00
CA VAL A 34 -2.52 1.57 -11.70
C VAL A 34 -2.86 2.83 -10.92
N ASN A 35 -4.01 2.82 -10.26
CA ASN A 35 -4.37 3.86 -9.29
C ASN A 35 -3.95 3.40 -7.90
N TYR A 36 -3.12 4.20 -7.25
CA TYR A 36 -2.69 4.01 -5.87
C TYR A 36 -3.36 5.05 -4.98
N GLY A 37 -3.92 4.60 -3.85
CA GLY A 37 -4.52 5.45 -2.83
C GLY A 37 -3.79 5.28 -1.50
N ILE A 38 -3.39 6.37 -0.87
CA ILE A 38 -2.78 6.39 0.46
C ILE A 38 -3.71 7.16 1.38
N SER A 39 -4.22 6.50 2.42
CA SER A 39 -5.18 7.10 3.35
C SER A 39 -4.96 6.62 4.78
N LEU A 40 -5.40 7.43 5.75
CA LEU A 40 -5.51 7.01 7.14
C LEU A 40 -6.83 6.27 7.36
N GLU A 41 -6.77 5.02 7.84
CA GLU A 41 -7.96 4.26 8.22
C GLU A 41 -8.35 4.62 9.65
N LYS A 42 -9.55 5.18 9.82
CA LYS A 42 -10.03 5.69 11.11
C LYS A 42 -10.61 4.57 11.96
N TRP A 43 -9.74 3.82 12.64
CA TRP A 43 -10.16 2.81 13.61
C TRP A 43 -10.43 3.42 14.98
N GLY A 44 -9.64 4.42 15.39
CA GLY A 44 -9.84 5.17 16.62
C GLY A 44 -9.59 4.37 17.90
N ASP A 45 -9.01 3.17 17.80
CA ASP A 45 -8.63 2.33 18.93
C ASP A 45 -7.37 1.53 18.61
N LYS A 46 -6.29 1.84 19.34
CA LYS A 46 -5.01 1.15 19.24
C LYS A 46 -5.10 -0.35 19.54
N ASN A 47 -6.04 -0.80 20.37
CA ASN A 47 -6.22 -2.23 20.64
C ASN A 47 -6.59 -3.00 19.38
N ILE A 48 -7.33 -2.38 18.45
CA ILE A 48 -7.66 -2.99 17.16
C ILE A 48 -6.38 -3.20 16.34
N VAL A 49 -5.46 -2.24 16.36
CA VAL A 49 -4.15 -2.37 15.68
C VAL A 49 -3.36 -3.55 16.25
N GLU A 50 -3.25 -3.64 17.58
CA GLU A 50 -2.56 -4.75 18.24
C GLU A 50 -3.19 -6.11 17.94
N ASP A 51 -4.52 -6.20 17.96
CA ASP A 51 -5.24 -7.43 17.68
C ASP A 51 -5.06 -7.87 16.22
N GLN A 52 -5.02 -6.93 15.28
CA GLN A 52 -4.76 -7.22 13.87
C GLN A 52 -3.34 -7.73 13.64
N ILE A 53 -2.35 -7.19 14.38
CA ILE A 53 -0.98 -7.70 14.37
C ILE A 53 -0.93 -9.12 14.95
N LYS A 54 -1.48 -9.33 16.15
CA LYS A 54 -1.49 -10.64 16.82
C LYS A 54 -2.21 -11.71 15.99
N SER A 55 -3.34 -11.36 15.38
CA SER A 55 -4.11 -12.25 14.50
C SER A 55 -3.35 -12.59 13.22
N GLY A 56 -2.72 -11.59 12.59
CA GLY A 56 -1.92 -11.80 11.39
C GLY A 56 -0.71 -12.72 11.63
N LEU A 57 0.00 -12.55 12.75
CA LEU A 57 1.12 -13.41 13.12
C LEU A 57 0.74 -14.86 13.43
N LYS A 58 -0.51 -15.12 13.80
CA LYS A 58 -1.02 -16.47 14.10
C LYS A 58 -1.59 -17.19 12.88
N ASN A 59 -1.84 -16.47 11.78
CA ASN A 59 -2.50 -17.00 10.61
C ASN A 59 -1.54 -17.01 9.42
N GLU A 60 -1.01 -18.20 9.10
CA GLU A 60 -0.08 -18.40 7.97
C GLU A 60 -0.67 -18.00 6.61
N MET A 61 -2.01 -17.90 6.49
CA MET A 61 -2.67 -17.43 5.26
C MET A 61 -2.68 -15.91 5.13
N VAL A 62 -2.27 -15.17 6.16
CA VAL A 62 -2.18 -13.71 6.13
C VAL A 62 -0.72 -13.32 5.88
N ASP A 63 -0.49 -12.70 4.73
CA ASP A 63 0.81 -12.12 4.38
C ASP A 63 1.07 -10.90 5.27
N VAL A 64 1.78 -11.14 6.37
CA VAL A 64 2.30 -10.12 7.30
C VAL A 64 3.82 -10.13 7.23
N SER A 65 4.39 -8.98 6.90
CA SER A 65 5.83 -8.75 6.97
C SER A 65 6.13 -7.65 7.98
N ILE A 66 7.33 -7.69 8.56
CA ILE A 66 7.82 -6.62 9.42
C ILE A 66 8.72 -5.73 8.56
N SER A 67 8.50 -4.42 8.64
CA SER A 67 9.37 -3.43 8.00
C SER A 67 10.82 -3.56 8.48
N LYS A 68 11.78 -3.05 7.70
CA LYS A 68 13.21 -3.16 8.05
C LYS A 68 13.59 -2.55 9.40
N SER A 69 12.83 -1.57 9.90
CA SER A 69 13.02 -0.99 11.24
C SER A 69 12.56 -1.89 12.39
N GLY A 70 11.70 -2.87 12.11
CA GLY A 70 11.12 -3.72 13.16
C GLY A 70 9.89 -3.14 13.88
N ASP A 71 9.47 -1.91 13.57
CA ASP A 71 8.43 -1.17 14.32
C ASP A 71 7.04 -1.16 13.66
N THR A 72 7.00 -1.39 12.34
CA THR A 72 5.77 -1.36 11.56
C THR A 72 5.54 -2.70 10.87
N TYR A 73 4.35 -3.26 11.05
CA TYR A 73 3.87 -4.47 10.39
C TYR A 73 3.13 -4.08 9.11
N ILE A 74 3.46 -4.73 8.00
CA ILE A 74 2.81 -4.57 6.70
C ILE A 74 1.92 -5.79 6.51
N LYS A 75 0.61 -5.60 6.58
CA LYS A 75 -0.39 -6.65 6.37
C LYS A 75 -1.05 -6.46 5.02
N ARG A 76 -0.98 -7.47 4.16
CA ARG A 76 -1.73 -7.49 2.91
C ARG A 76 -3.12 -8.07 3.12
N HIS A 77 -4.13 -7.43 2.51
CA HIS A 77 -5.46 -8.03 2.47
C HIS A 77 -5.49 -9.20 1.48
N PRO A 78 -6.04 -10.37 1.83
CA PRO A 78 -5.95 -11.58 1.00
C PRO A 78 -6.68 -11.45 -0.35
N VAL A 79 -7.80 -10.72 -0.37
CA VAL A 79 -8.66 -10.58 -1.56
C VAL A 79 -8.60 -9.19 -2.19
N GLN A 80 -8.72 -8.14 -1.38
CA GLN A 80 -8.70 -6.75 -1.81
C GLN A 80 -7.28 -6.25 -2.07
N GLY A 81 -7.13 -5.34 -3.04
CA GLY A 81 -5.85 -4.74 -3.41
C GLY A 81 -5.42 -3.64 -2.44
N PHE A 82 -5.02 -3.98 -1.21
CA PHE A 82 -4.39 -3.03 -0.31
C PHE A 82 -3.43 -3.65 0.70
N LEU A 83 -2.52 -2.82 1.21
CA LEU A 83 -1.69 -3.06 2.38
C LEU A 83 -2.16 -2.16 3.53
N LEU A 84 -2.06 -2.66 4.76
CA LEU A 84 -2.16 -1.90 6.00
C LEU A 84 -0.79 -1.83 6.66
N LEU A 85 -0.39 -0.62 7.04
CA LEU A 85 0.79 -0.34 7.85
C LEU A 85 0.30 -0.19 9.28
N LEU A 86 0.60 -1.20 10.10
CA LEU A 86 0.16 -1.34 11.47
C LEU A 86 1.35 -1.08 12.38
N ASN A 87 1.26 -0.05 13.21
CA ASN A 87 2.31 0.28 14.18
C ASN A 87 1.63 0.54 15.52
N THR A 88 2.11 -0.12 16.57
CA THR A 88 1.49 -0.09 17.90
C THR A 88 1.59 1.28 18.56
N ASN A 89 2.34 2.24 18.03
CA ASN A 89 2.39 3.60 18.56
C ASN A 89 1.24 4.48 18.05
N TYR A 90 0.45 4.02 17.08
CA TYR A 90 -0.66 4.78 16.51
C TYR A 90 -1.98 4.02 16.56
N GLU A 91 -3.08 4.76 16.73
CA GLU A 91 -4.44 4.22 16.81
C GLU A 91 -5.04 3.86 15.44
N ASN A 92 -4.47 4.40 14.37
CA ASN A 92 -5.01 4.35 13.02
C ASN A 92 -3.94 3.85 12.05
N PRO A 93 -4.20 2.76 11.29
CA PRO A 93 -3.26 2.33 10.27
C PRO A 93 -3.26 3.23 9.05
N ILE A 94 -2.14 3.25 8.33
CA ILE A 94 -2.07 3.79 6.98
C ILE A 94 -2.44 2.68 6.01
N LYS A 95 -3.36 2.95 5.09
CA LYS A 95 -3.75 2.04 4.02
C LYS A 95 -3.13 2.50 2.71
N VAL A 96 -2.46 1.57 2.04
CA VAL A 96 -1.97 1.72 0.67
C VAL A 96 -2.82 0.82 -0.21
N SER A 97 -3.84 1.39 -0.84
CA SER A 97 -4.71 0.71 -1.79
C SER A 97 -4.17 0.82 -3.21
N TYR A 98 -4.45 -0.18 -4.02
CA TYR A 98 -4.12 -0.21 -5.42
C TYR A 98 -5.28 -0.83 -6.22
N SER A 99 -5.57 -0.24 -7.37
CA SER A 99 -6.54 -0.79 -8.30
C SER A 99 -6.06 -0.63 -9.73
N TYR A 100 -6.27 -1.69 -10.50
CA TYR A 100 -6.15 -1.65 -11.95
C TYR A 100 -7.57 -1.66 -12.51
N LEU A 101 -8.02 -0.51 -13.02
CA LEU A 101 -9.32 -0.41 -13.68
C LEU A 101 -9.09 -0.28 -15.19
N ASN A 102 -9.23 -1.40 -15.89
CA ASN A 102 -9.30 -1.44 -17.34
C ASN A 102 -10.57 -2.16 -17.76
N THR A 103 -11.69 -1.42 -17.80
CA THR A 103 -13.03 -1.96 -18.06
C THR A 103 -13.20 -2.50 -19.48
N SER A 104 -12.34 -2.10 -20.42
CA SER A 104 -12.50 -2.39 -21.85
C SER A 104 -11.26 -3.05 -22.47
N GLY A 105 -10.26 -3.41 -21.67
CA GLY A 105 -8.99 -3.94 -22.14
C GLY A 105 -8.56 -5.21 -21.40
N PRO A 106 -7.34 -5.71 -21.69
CA PRO A 106 -6.86 -6.95 -21.11
C PRO A 106 -6.67 -6.82 -19.60
N LYS A 107 -6.93 -7.92 -18.90
CA LYS A 107 -6.51 -8.10 -17.51
C LYS A 107 -4.98 -8.02 -17.44
N LEU A 108 -4.46 -7.65 -16.27
CA LEU A 108 -3.02 -7.72 -16.02
C LEU A 108 -2.52 -9.15 -16.26
N THR A 109 -1.39 -9.26 -16.94
CA THR A 109 -0.58 -10.48 -16.99
C THR A 109 -0.04 -10.80 -15.59
N ASP A 110 0.39 -12.04 -15.36
CA ASP A 110 0.92 -12.41 -14.03
C ASP A 110 2.20 -11.64 -13.68
N SER A 111 3.04 -11.32 -14.68
CA SER A 111 4.20 -10.43 -14.48
C SER A 111 3.79 -9.03 -14.05
N GLN A 112 2.75 -8.44 -14.66
CA GLN A 112 2.25 -7.12 -14.27
C GLN A 112 1.58 -7.13 -12.89
N LYS A 113 0.89 -8.22 -12.51
CA LYS A 113 0.34 -8.38 -11.15
C LYS A 113 1.44 -8.44 -10.10
N GLU A 114 2.53 -9.17 -10.39
CA GLU A 114 3.68 -9.25 -9.49
C GLU A 114 4.41 -7.89 -9.41
N GLU A 115 4.57 -7.20 -10.54
CA GLU A 115 5.13 -5.84 -10.54
C GLU A 115 4.27 -4.87 -9.72
N GLN A 116 2.94 -4.91 -9.90
CA GLN A 116 2.00 -4.12 -9.09
C GLN A 116 2.16 -4.42 -7.60
N LYS A 117 2.21 -5.71 -7.22
CA LYS A 117 2.40 -6.15 -5.83
C LYS A 117 3.71 -5.59 -5.26
N GLN A 118 4.83 -5.80 -5.94
CA GLN A 118 6.15 -5.33 -5.50
C GLN A 118 6.18 -3.80 -5.36
N ASN A 119 5.59 -3.07 -6.30
CA ASN A 119 5.52 -1.62 -6.26
C ASN A 119 4.66 -1.11 -5.10
N THR A 120 3.56 -1.78 -4.75
CA THR A 120 2.79 -1.45 -3.53
C THR A 120 3.66 -1.61 -2.28
N TYR A 121 4.47 -2.67 -2.19
CA TYR A 121 5.41 -2.85 -1.09
C TYR A 121 6.54 -1.81 -1.08
N LYS A 122 7.04 -1.36 -2.24
CA LYS A 122 8.00 -0.24 -2.31
C LYS A 122 7.41 1.05 -1.76
N ILE A 123 6.16 1.37 -2.14
CA ILE A 123 5.43 2.53 -1.61
C ILE A 123 5.29 2.43 -0.09
N ALA A 124 4.85 1.28 0.42
CA ALA A 124 4.70 1.06 1.86
C ALA A 124 6.02 1.27 2.62
N ASN A 125 7.11 0.65 2.14
CA ASN A 125 8.43 0.79 2.78
C ASN A 125 8.95 2.22 2.70
N TYR A 126 8.77 2.91 1.56
CA TYR A 126 9.12 4.31 1.43
C TYR A 126 8.39 5.17 2.47
N LEU A 127 7.09 4.98 2.66
CA LEU A 127 6.32 5.72 3.66
C LEU A 127 6.84 5.48 5.07
N ILE A 128 7.15 4.23 5.41
CA ILE A 128 7.71 3.85 6.71
C ILE A 128 9.07 4.50 6.92
N ASP A 129 9.97 4.40 5.94
CA ASP A 129 11.34 4.91 6.07
C ASP A 129 11.41 6.45 6.08
N HIS A 130 10.59 7.10 5.25
CA HIS A 130 10.63 8.55 5.06
C HIS A 130 9.85 9.33 6.13
N TYR A 131 8.84 8.71 6.75
CA TYR A 131 7.98 9.37 7.74
C TYR A 131 8.04 8.73 9.14
N LYS A 132 9.05 7.90 9.41
CA LYS A 132 9.44 7.49 10.77
C LYS A 132 9.56 8.72 11.67
N LYS A 133 8.60 8.90 12.56
CA LYS A 133 8.68 9.87 13.65
C LYS A 133 8.28 9.21 14.95
#